data_AF-A0A429I9Z2-F1
#
_entry.id   AF-A0A429I9Z2-F1
#
_cell.length_a   1.000
_cell.length_b   1.000
_cell.length_c   1.000
_cell.angle_alpha   90.00
_cell.angle_beta   90.00
_cell.angle_gamma   90.00
#
_symmetry.space_group_name_H-M   'P 1'
#
loop_
_entity.id
_entity.type
_entity.pdbx_description
1 polymer ?
#
loop_
_entity_poly.entity_id
_entity_poly.type
_entity_poly.pdbx_seq_one_letter_code
_entity_poly.pdbx_strand_id
1 'polypeptide(L)'
;MTQSIDLEELAFVAAVMERAHRLLVAEEKKLPPRTADGDEGPGSPHQTLLGAGELTRGADDAVRRIALAIGYACAGLHAHALRATKSAHVSPRSVPGGTDRMARPLTSGTIEALKLVRQVSDFFGEGLRENIDKALAARTATWPPADWTHYEEQRAKSAATAVSATHTAATPTAATPPAVSGCRAVSGSSVADQ
;
A
#
# COMPACT_ATOMS: atom_id res chain seq x y z
N MET A 1 19.91 -6.57 13.17
CA MET A 1 19.43 -5.18 13.19
C MET A 1 18.00 -5.19 13.69
N THR A 2 17.73 -4.62 14.86
CA THR A 2 16.37 -4.46 15.39
C THR A 2 15.67 -3.40 14.53
N GLN A 3 14.63 -3.79 13.80
CA GLN A 3 13.77 -2.83 13.10
C GLN A 3 13.15 -1.91 14.17
N SER A 4 13.48 -0.62 14.10
CA SER A 4 12.82 0.40 14.92
C SER A 4 11.52 0.82 14.25
N ILE A 5 10.48 1.07 15.05
CA ILE A 5 9.18 1.57 14.57
C ILE A 5 9.22 3.08 14.63
N ASP A 6 9.07 3.74 13.48
CA ASP A 6 8.99 5.19 13.40
C ASP A 6 7.56 5.65 13.75
N LEU A 7 7.38 6.10 15.00
CA LEU A 7 6.07 6.57 15.48
C LEU A 7 5.68 7.93 14.91
N GLU A 8 6.65 8.77 14.56
CA GLU A 8 6.38 10.09 14.00
C GLU A 8 5.84 9.96 12.57
N GLU A 9 6.46 9.10 11.76
CA GLU A 9 5.97 8.77 10.42
C GLU A 9 4.56 8.16 10.49
N LEU A 10 4.34 7.16 11.35
CA LEU A 10 3.02 6.54 11.52
C LEU A 10 1.95 7.56 11.93
N ALA A 11 2.24 8.44 12.89
CA ALA A 11 1.30 9.46 13.34
C ALA A 11 0.98 10.47 12.23
N PHE A 12 2.00 10.91 11.47
CA PHE A 12 1.82 11.80 10.32
C PHE A 12 0.93 11.18 9.25
N VAL A 13 1.22 9.94 8.83
CA VAL A 13 0.43 9.24 7.80
C VAL A 13 -1.01 9.01 8.27
N ALA A 14 -1.22 8.62 9.54
CA ALA A 14 -2.56 8.47 10.10
C ALA A 14 -3.36 9.78 10.01
N ALA A 15 -2.76 10.91 10.38
CA ALA A 15 -3.42 12.21 10.34
C ALA A 15 -3.80 12.64 8.91
N VAL A 16 -2.90 12.42 7.94
CA VAL A 16 -3.18 12.72 6.52
C VAL A 16 -4.28 11.82 5.98
N MET A 17 -4.23 10.51 6.26
CA MET A 17 -5.24 9.55 5.81
C MET A 17 -6.60 9.80 6.45
N GLU A 18 -6.65 10.20 7.73
CA GLU A 18 -7.90 10.55 8.41
C GLU A 18 -8.51 11.85 7.85
N ARG A 19 -7.68 12.82 7.45
CA ARG A 19 -8.18 13.99 6.72
C ARG A 19 -8.76 13.60 5.37
N ALA A 20 -8.08 12.75 4.61
CA ALA A 20 -8.58 12.24 3.33
C ALA A 20 -9.91 11.48 3.51
N HIS A 21 -9.98 10.59 4.51
CA HIS A 21 -11.18 9.84 4.85
C HIS A 21 -12.38 10.76 5.14
N ARG A 22 -12.21 11.79 5.98
CA ARG A 22 -13.30 12.74 6.28
C ARG A 22 -13.82 13.49 5.05
N LEU A 23 -12.93 13.87 4.14
CA LEU A 23 -13.33 14.46 2.86
C LEU A 23 -14.13 13.47 2.01
N LEU A 24 -13.67 12.22 1.91
CA LEU A 24 -14.35 11.18 1.13
C LEU A 24 -15.73 10.85 1.70
N VAL A 25 -15.89 10.74 3.03
CA VAL A 25 -17.19 10.58 3.70
C VAL A 25 -18.13 11.75 3.37
N ALA A 26 -17.61 12.98 3.37
CA ALA A 26 -18.41 14.15 3.06
C ALA A 26 -18.88 14.17 1.59
N GLU A 27 -18.06 13.69 0.65
CA GLU A 27 -18.43 13.56 -0.76
C GLU A 27 -19.40 12.39 -1.00
N GLU A 28 -19.17 11.23 -0.38
CA GLU A 28 -20.04 10.06 -0.49
C GLU A 28 -21.47 10.39 -0.03
N LYS A 29 -21.63 11.15 1.06
CA LYS A 29 -22.94 11.60 1.57
C LYS A 29 -23.71 12.52 0.63
N LYS A 30 -23.05 13.15 -0.35
CA LYS A 30 -23.71 13.99 -1.36
C LYS A 30 -24.29 13.17 -2.50
N LEU A 31 -23.87 11.91 -2.64
CA LEU A 31 -24.36 11.04 -3.70
C LEU A 31 -25.77 10.54 -3.39
N PRO A 32 -26.62 10.36 -4.42
CA PRO A 32 -27.93 9.77 -4.22
C PRO A 32 -27.79 8.34 -3.68
N PRO A 33 -28.75 7.88 -2.87
CA PRO A 33 -28.74 6.51 -2.36
C PRO A 33 -28.83 5.49 -3.50
N ARG A 34 -28.34 4.28 -3.23
CA ARG A 34 -28.35 3.19 -4.21
C ARG A 34 -29.79 2.87 -4.64
N THR A 35 -30.06 3.01 -5.94
CA THR A 35 -31.28 2.50 -6.58
C THR A 35 -31.05 1.05 -7.02
N ALA A 36 -32.12 0.24 -7.06
CA ALA A 36 -32.06 -1.14 -7.54
C ALA A 36 -31.81 -1.20 -9.05
N ASP A 37 -32.31 -0.21 -9.78
CA ASP A 37 -32.08 -0.02 -11.21
C ASP A 37 -30.89 0.93 -11.38
N GLY A 38 -29.80 0.45 -11.95
CA GLY A 38 -28.62 1.25 -12.22
C GLY A 38 -28.00 0.85 -13.55
N ASP A 39 -27.78 1.84 -14.41
CA ASP A 39 -27.01 1.65 -15.64
C ASP A 39 -25.65 1.02 -15.32
N GLU A 40 -25.34 -0.07 -16.02
CA GLU A 40 -24.05 -0.74 -15.96
C GLU A 40 -23.12 -0.09 -16.98
N GLY A 41 -22.36 0.93 -16.54
CA GLY A 41 -21.44 1.61 -17.42
C GLY A 41 -20.42 2.45 -16.68
N PRO A 42 -19.31 2.83 -17.33
CA PRO A 42 -18.28 3.64 -16.71
C PRO A 42 -18.82 4.97 -16.18
N GLY A 43 -18.60 5.21 -14.89
CA GLY A 43 -19.04 6.46 -14.27
C GLY A 43 -20.56 6.58 -14.12
N SER A 44 -21.32 5.47 -14.26
CA SER A 44 -22.75 5.50 -13.96
C SER A 44 -22.99 5.90 -12.49
N PRO A 45 -24.19 6.39 -12.13
CA PRO A 45 -24.51 6.71 -10.73
C PRO A 45 -24.23 5.52 -9.79
N HIS A 46 -24.51 4.31 -10.26
CA HIS A 46 -24.24 3.08 -9.53
C HIS A 46 -22.73 2.87 -9.31
N GLN A 47 -21.91 2.95 -10.37
CA GLN A 47 -20.45 2.79 -10.26
C GLN A 47 -19.81 3.91 -9.43
N THR A 48 -20.33 5.13 -9.54
CA THR A 48 -19.83 6.27 -8.76
C THR A 48 -20.06 6.09 -7.26
N LEU A 49 -21.24 5.59 -6.87
CA LEU A 49 -21.53 5.29 -5.47
C LEU A 49 -20.66 4.15 -4.94
N LEU A 50 -20.47 3.08 -5.73
CA LEU A 50 -19.54 2.00 -5.37
C LEU A 50 -18.11 2.50 -5.21
N GLY A 51 -17.66 3.35 -6.14
CA GLY A 51 -16.33 3.94 -6.13
C GLY A 51 -16.07 4.83 -4.92
N ALA A 52 -17.03 5.70 -4.58
CA ALA A 52 -16.99 6.52 -3.38
C ALA A 52 -16.90 5.65 -2.10
N GLY A 53 -17.72 4.60 -2.00
CA GLY A 53 -17.67 3.68 -0.85
C GLY A 53 -16.39 2.85 -0.76
N GLU A 54 -15.75 2.51 -1.89
CA GLU A 54 -14.43 1.85 -1.92
C GLU A 54 -13.30 2.79 -1.46
N LEU A 55 -13.36 4.05 -1.86
CA LEU A 55 -12.46 5.11 -1.42
C LEU A 55 -12.55 5.34 0.09
N THR A 56 -13.76 5.58 0.60
CA THR A 56 -14.02 5.82 2.02
C THR A 56 -13.51 4.66 2.87
N ARG A 57 -13.90 3.42 2.54
CA ARG A 57 -13.46 2.22 3.26
C ARG A 57 -11.95 2.00 3.17
N GLY A 58 -11.34 2.30 2.02
CA GLY A 58 -9.89 2.18 1.84
C GLY A 58 -9.09 3.10 2.74
N ALA A 59 -9.53 4.35 2.86
CA ALA A 59 -8.89 5.34 3.72
C ALA A 59 -9.08 4.98 5.21
N ASP A 60 -10.30 4.63 5.62
CA ASP A 60 -10.61 4.19 6.99
C ASP A 60 -9.81 2.94 7.41
N ASP A 61 -9.76 1.92 6.55
CA ASP A 61 -8.98 0.70 6.81
C ASP A 61 -7.48 0.99 6.98
N ALA A 62 -6.92 1.88 6.15
CA ALA A 62 -5.54 2.32 6.30
C ALA A 62 -5.30 3.03 7.65
N VAL A 63 -6.18 3.96 8.04
CA VAL A 63 -6.12 4.65 9.34
C VAL A 63 -6.16 3.64 10.49
N ARG A 64 -7.07 2.66 10.45
CA ARG A 64 -7.19 1.64 11.51
C ARG A 64 -5.93 0.78 11.62
N ARG A 65 -5.33 0.37 10.50
CA ARG A 65 -4.09 -0.42 10.50
C ARG A 65 -2.91 0.36 11.09
N ILE A 66 -2.79 1.65 10.77
CA ILE A 66 -1.75 2.52 11.33
C ILE A 66 -1.98 2.75 12.83
N ALA A 67 -3.22 3.08 13.23
CA ALA A 67 -3.58 3.28 14.64
C ALA A 67 -3.31 2.04 15.50
N LEU A 68 -3.55 0.84 14.96
CA LEU A 68 -3.23 -0.42 15.63
C LEU A 68 -1.72 -0.60 15.85
N ALA A 69 -0.89 -0.25 14.86
CA ALA A 69 0.56 -0.30 14.99
C ALA A 69 1.08 0.66 16.07
N ILE A 70 0.58 1.90 16.08
CA ILE A 70 0.87 2.90 17.11
C ILE A 70 0.44 2.39 18.48
N GLY A 71 -0.78 1.86 18.59
CA GLY A 71 -1.33 1.35 19.85
C GLY A 71 -0.48 0.23 20.45
N TYR A 72 -0.05 -0.74 19.64
CA TYR A 72 0.84 -1.81 20.11
C TYR A 72 2.22 -1.30 20.53
N ALA A 73 2.77 -0.33 19.80
CA ALA A 73 4.06 0.27 20.14
C ALA A 73 3.99 1.01 21.48
N CYS A 74 2.98 1.87 21.67
CA CYS A 74 2.76 2.59 22.93
C CYS A 74 2.50 1.66 24.13
N ALA A 75 1.86 0.50 23.89
CA ALA A 75 1.64 -0.51 24.92
C ALA A 75 2.89 -1.36 25.25
N GLY A 76 4.03 -1.12 24.58
CA GLY A 76 5.26 -1.90 24.76
C GLY A 76 5.20 -3.31 24.15
N LEU A 77 4.20 -3.62 23.34
CA LEU A 77 3.99 -4.93 22.70
C LEU A 77 4.79 -5.03 21.39
N HIS A 78 6.11 -4.96 21.48
CA HIS A 78 7.03 -4.79 20.34
C HIS A 78 6.82 -5.79 19.19
N ALA A 79 6.64 -7.08 19.50
CA ALA A 79 6.42 -8.10 18.46
C ALA A 79 5.08 -7.90 17.71
N HIS A 80 4.04 -7.44 18.41
CA HIS A 80 2.75 -7.11 17.80
C HIS A 80 2.85 -5.83 16.98
N ALA A 81 3.55 -4.83 17.51
CA ALA A 81 3.79 -3.57 16.84
C ALA A 81 4.53 -3.77 15.50
N LEU A 82 5.60 -4.56 15.48
CA LEU A 82 6.33 -4.88 14.24
C LEU A 82 5.45 -5.58 13.19
N ARG A 83 4.57 -6.50 13.61
CA ARG A 83 3.63 -7.15 12.68
C ARG A 83 2.59 -6.16 12.17
N ALA A 84 2.04 -5.32 13.04
CA ALA A 84 1.05 -4.33 12.67
C ALA A 84 1.64 -3.25 11.75
N THR A 85 2.89 -2.82 11.96
CA THR A 85 3.60 -1.90 11.07
C THR A 85 3.70 -2.47 9.65
N LYS A 86 4.03 -3.76 9.49
CA LYS A 86 4.02 -4.42 8.17
C LYS A 86 2.64 -4.34 7.50
N SER A 87 1.57 -4.54 8.26
CA SER A 87 0.19 -4.38 7.75
C SER A 87 -0.17 -2.93 7.44
N ALA A 88 0.37 -1.96 8.20
CA ALA A 88 0.16 -0.54 7.97
C ALA A 88 0.75 -0.08 6.63
N HIS A 89 1.92 -0.61 6.24
CA HIS A 89 2.54 -0.33 4.94
C HIS A 89 1.82 -0.95 3.74
N VAL A 90 0.81 -1.82 3.94
CA VAL A 90 0.08 -2.41 2.80
C VAL A 90 -0.75 -1.33 2.10
N SER A 91 -0.50 -1.17 0.79
CA SER A 91 -1.21 -0.19 -0.04
C SER A 91 -2.74 -0.36 -0.02
N PRO A 92 -3.52 0.73 0.19
CA PRO A 92 -4.97 0.71 0.15
C PRO A 92 -5.48 0.58 -1.29
N ARG A 93 -5.50 -0.65 -1.81
CA ARG A 93 -5.86 -0.96 -3.21
C ARG A 93 -7.26 -0.49 -3.63
N SER A 94 -8.18 -0.30 -2.69
CA SER A 94 -9.53 0.19 -2.97
C SER A 94 -9.56 1.69 -3.31
N VAL A 95 -8.49 2.46 -3.04
CA VAL A 95 -8.43 3.88 -3.40
C VAL A 95 -8.30 4.07 -4.92
N PRO A 96 -7.31 3.46 -5.62
CA PRO A 96 -7.28 3.48 -7.08
C PRO A 96 -8.55 2.89 -7.72
N GLY A 97 -8.96 1.70 -7.28
CA GLY A 97 -10.12 1.02 -7.85
C GLY A 97 -11.42 1.80 -7.68
N GLY A 98 -11.62 2.45 -6.54
CA GLY A 98 -12.78 3.29 -6.32
C GLY A 98 -12.80 4.52 -7.23
N THR A 99 -11.63 5.12 -7.46
CA THR A 99 -11.52 6.32 -8.31
C THR A 99 -11.77 6.03 -9.79
N ASP A 100 -11.39 4.84 -10.27
CA ASP A 100 -11.60 4.39 -11.66
C ASP A 100 -13.08 4.24 -12.02
N ARG A 101 -13.93 3.94 -11.03
CA ARG A 101 -15.39 3.77 -11.17
C ARG A 101 -16.17 5.08 -11.25
N MET A 102 -15.61 6.16 -10.71
CA MET A 102 -16.34 7.40 -10.48
C MET A 102 -16.53 8.21 -11.76
N ALA A 103 -17.75 8.76 -11.92
CA ALA A 103 -18.06 9.76 -12.92
C ALA A 103 -17.03 10.91 -12.94
N ARG A 104 -16.82 11.48 -14.13
CA ARG A 104 -15.95 12.64 -14.32
C ARG A 104 -16.77 13.85 -14.76
N PRO A 105 -16.41 15.07 -14.34
CA PRO A 105 -15.26 15.42 -13.49
C PRO A 105 -15.44 14.96 -12.03
N LEU A 106 -14.32 14.68 -11.35
CA LEU A 106 -14.33 14.42 -9.91
C LEU A 106 -14.70 15.70 -9.14
N THR A 107 -15.33 15.54 -7.98
CA THR A 107 -15.63 16.67 -7.10
C THR A 107 -14.35 17.21 -6.47
N SER A 108 -14.37 18.48 -6.06
CA SER A 108 -13.22 19.12 -5.42
C SER A 108 -12.76 18.40 -4.16
N GLY A 109 -13.69 17.90 -3.34
CA GLY A 109 -13.39 17.14 -2.13
C GLY A 109 -12.69 15.81 -2.44
N THR A 110 -13.13 15.08 -3.46
CA THR A 110 -12.46 13.85 -3.89
C THR A 110 -11.06 14.13 -4.43
N ILE A 111 -10.87 15.19 -5.21
CA ILE A 111 -9.56 15.60 -5.72
C ILE A 111 -8.60 15.96 -4.56
N GLU A 112 -9.07 16.74 -3.59
CA GLU A 112 -8.26 17.10 -2.42
C GLU A 112 -7.89 15.85 -1.59
N ALA A 113 -8.83 14.94 -1.37
CA ALA A 113 -8.57 13.68 -0.68
C ALA A 113 -7.49 12.85 -1.41
N LEU A 114 -7.58 12.71 -2.74
CA LEU A 114 -6.58 11.98 -3.52
C LEU A 114 -5.20 12.63 -3.46
N LYS A 115 -5.13 13.98 -3.46
CA LYS A 115 -3.86 14.69 -3.28
C LYS A 115 -3.23 14.46 -1.91
N LEU A 116 -4.05 14.34 -0.86
CA LEU A 116 -3.57 13.95 0.47
C LEU A 116 -3.03 12.52 0.48
N VAL A 117 -3.74 11.56 -0.11
CA VAL A 117 -3.23 10.17 -0.21
C VAL A 117 -1.93 10.13 -1.03
N ARG A 118 -1.83 10.93 -2.10
CA ARG A 118 -0.61 11.07 -2.91
C ARG A 118 0.58 11.61 -2.09
N GLN A 119 0.34 12.48 -1.13
CA GLN A 119 1.39 13.04 -0.28
C GLN A 119 2.09 11.96 0.55
N VAL A 120 1.35 10.94 0.99
CA VAL A 120 1.84 9.84 1.82
C VAL A 120 1.99 8.54 1.05
N SER A 121 2.00 8.58 -0.28
CA SER A 121 2.02 7.40 -1.13
C SER A 121 3.23 6.49 -0.88
N ASP A 122 4.39 7.10 -0.60
CA ASP A 122 5.67 6.41 -0.51
C ASP A 122 5.71 5.50 0.74
N PHE A 123 4.94 5.85 1.77
CA PHE A 123 4.74 5.01 2.95
C PHE A 123 4.08 3.65 2.59
N PHE A 124 3.21 3.63 1.59
CA PHE A 124 2.45 2.44 1.20
C PHE A 124 3.15 1.56 0.15
N GLY A 125 4.39 1.91 -0.20
CA GLY A 125 5.17 1.25 -1.25
C GLY A 125 4.85 1.75 -2.65
N GLU A 126 5.49 1.12 -3.64
CA GLU A 126 5.47 1.54 -5.03
C GLU A 126 4.10 1.39 -5.69
N GLY A 127 3.80 2.26 -6.65
CA GLY A 127 2.62 2.16 -7.52
C GLY A 127 1.41 2.97 -7.07
N LEU A 128 1.28 3.28 -5.77
CA LEU A 128 0.11 4.05 -5.29
C LEU A 128 0.10 5.48 -5.85
N ARG A 129 1.28 6.14 -5.87
CA ARG A 129 1.42 7.49 -6.42
C ARG A 129 1.02 7.53 -7.89
N GLU A 130 1.55 6.62 -8.69
CA GLU A 130 1.32 6.53 -10.12
C GLU A 130 -0.15 6.24 -10.41
N ASN A 131 -0.78 5.39 -9.62
CA ASN A 131 -2.20 5.09 -9.76
C ASN A 131 -3.08 6.31 -9.43
N ILE A 132 -2.75 7.08 -8.39
CA ILE A 132 -3.46 8.32 -8.08
C ILE A 132 -3.25 9.36 -9.18
N ASP A 133 -2.02 9.51 -9.69
CA ASP A 133 -1.70 10.45 -10.78
C ASP A 133 -2.47 10.10 -12.05
N LYS A 134 -2.54 8.81 -12.42
CA LYS A 134 -3.38 8.32 -13.52
C LYS A 134 -4.86 8.64 -13.28
N ALA A 135 -5.37 8.37 -12.08
CA ALA A 135 -6.77 8.57 -11.75
C ALA A 135 -7.17 10.06 -11.80
N LEU A 136 -6.29 10.96 -11.33
CA LEU A 136 -6.46 12.41 -11.40
C LEU A 136 -6.35 12.96 -12.83
N ALA A 137 -5.53 12.34 -13.68
CA ALA A 137 -5.39 12.72 -15.09
C ALA A 137 -6.53 12.18 -15.98
N ALA A 138 -7.26 11.16 -15.54
CA ALA A 138 -8.31 10.50 -16.32
C ALA A 138 -9.50 11.45 -16.59
N ARG A 139 -9.79 11.66 -17.88
CA ARG A 139 -10.90 12.52 -18.34
C ARG A 139 -12.27 11.86 -18.24
N THR A 140 -12.31 10.53 -18.27
CA THR A 140 -13.53 9.71 -18.16
C THR A 140 -13.32 8.61 -17.15
N ALA A 141 -14.40 8.04 -16.63
CA ALA A 141 -14.32 6.82 -15.83
C ALA A 141 -13.74 5.67 -16.67
N THR A 142 -12.94 4.81 -16.05
CA THR A 142 -12.21 3.71 -16.70
C THR A 142 -12.77 2.33 -16.31
N TRP A 143 -13.70 2.28 -15.35
CA TRP A 143 -14.34 1.05 -14.89
C TRP A 143 -15.88 1.11 -14.98
N PRO A 144 -16.55 0.03 -15.47
CA PRO A 144 -15.96 -1.22 -15.97
C PRO A 144 -15.26 -1.05 -17.33
N PRO A 145 -14.22 -1.85 -17.63
CA PRO A 145 -13.53 -1.76 -18.90
C PRO A 145 -14.46 -2.19 -20.05
N ALA A 146 -14.29 -1.58 -21.22
CA ALA A 146 -15.01 -1.99 -22.44
C ALA A 146 -14.51 -3.34 -22.98
N ASP A 147 -13.25 -3.68 -22.71
CA ASP A 147 -12.61 -4.94 -23.08
C ASP A 147 -11.90 -5.53 -21.86
N TRP A 148 -12.46 -6.64 -21.36
CA TRP A 148 -11.95 -7.35 -20.19
C TRP A 148 -10.62 -8.06 -20.46
N THR A 149 -10.42 -8.58 -21.67
CA THR A 149 -9.19 -9.30 -22.05
C THR A 149 -8.01 -8.35 -22.05
N HIS A 150 -8.16 -7.19 -22.70
CA HIS A 150 -7.11 -6.16 -22.71
C HIS A 150 -6.84 -5.60 -21.30
N TYR A 151 -7.88 -5.44 -20.48
CA TYR A 151 -7.74 -5.01 -19.08
C TYR A 151 -6.91 -6.01 -18.24
N GLU A 152 -7.19 -7.30 -18.36
CA GLU A 152 -6.45 -8.35 -17.66
C GLU A 152 -4.98 -8.40 -18.08
N GLU A 153 -4.69 -8.24 -19.37
CA GLU A 153 -3.32 -8.15 -19.87
C GLU A 153 -2.55 -6.95 -19.29
N GLN A 154 -3.18 -5.77 -19.24
CA GLN A 154 -2.55 -4.59 -18.64
C GLN A 154 -2.32 -4.76 -17.14
N ARG A 155 -3.26 -5.40 -16.44
CA ARG A 155 -3.14 -5.70 -15.02
C ARG A 155 -2.00 -6.69 -14.77
N ALA A 156 -1.89 -7.74 -15.57
CA ALA A 156 -0.81 -8.72 -15.49
C ALA A 156 0.57 -8.08 -15.76
N LYS A 157 0.68 -7.22 -16.78
CA LYS A 157 1.91 -6.45 -17.06
C LYS A 157 2.30 -5.55 -15.89
N SER A 158 1.34 -4.83 -15.31
CA SER A 158 1.59 -3.94 -14.16
C SER A 158 2.01 -4.71 -12.90
N ALA A 159 1.41 -5.90 -12.66
CA ALA A 159 1.80 -6.78 -11.58
C ALA A 159 3.21 -7.37 -11.77
N ALA A 160 3.56 -7.77 -13.00
CA ALA A 160 4.90 -8.28 -13.33
C ALA A 160 5.99 -7.22 -13.15
N THR A 161 5.71 -5.95 -13.49
CA THR A 161 6.64 -4.84 -13.25
C THR A 161 6.87 -4.60 -11.76
N ALA A 162 5.82 -4.63 -10.93
CA ALA A 162 5.95 -4.47 -9.47
C ALA A 162 6.74 -5.61 -8.80
N VAL A 163 6.59 -6.85 -9.30
CA VAL A 163 7.38 -8.01 -8.84
C VAL A 163 8.84 -7.92 -9.31
N SER A 164 9.10 -7.39 -10.52
CA SER A 164 10.46 -7.24 -11.04
C SER A 164 11.25 -6.13 -10.32
N ALA A 165 10.58 -5.03 -9.93
CA ALA A 165 11.17 -3.97 -9.13
C ALA A 165 11.58 -4.45 -7.73
N THR A 166 10.74 -5.25 -7.08
CA THR A 166 11.04 -5.88 -5.78
C THR A 166 12.16 -6.91 -5.86
N HIS A 167 12.33 -7.61 -7.00
CA HIS A 167 13.42 -8.57 -7.17
C HIS A 167 14.78 -7.92 -7.48
N THR A 168 14.79 -6.74 -8.11
CA THR A 168 16.03 -6.01 -8.46
C THR A 168 16.66 -5.32 -7.25
N ALA A 169 15.84 -4.89 -6.27
CA ALA A 169 16.32 -4.33 -5.00
C ALA A 169 16.97 -5.37 -4.05
N ALA A 170 16.84 -6.67 -4.35
CA ALA A 170 17.37 -7.77 -3.53
C ALA A 170 18.57 -8.45 -4.20
N THR A 171 19.58 -7.70 -4.63
CA THR A 171 20.92 -8.27 -4.86
C THR A 171 21.82 -7.86 -3.70
N PRO A 172 21.96 -8.68 -2.64
CA PRO A 172 23.06 -8.51 -1.71
C PRO A 172 24.35 -8.81 -2.48
N THR A 173 25.18 -7.78 -2.69
CA THR A 173 26.55 -7.94 -3.14
C THR A 173 27.24 -8.91 -2.17
N ALA A 174 27.58 -10.10 -2.65
CA ALA A 174 28.23 -11.13 -1.87
C ALA A 174 29.53 -10.58 -1.28
N ALA A 175 29.52 -10.28 0.02
CA ALA A 175 30.73 -9.98 0.77
C ALA A 175 31.51 -11.29 0.94
N THR A 176 32.71 -11.34 0.36
CA THR A 176 33.71 -12.38 0.53
C THR A 176 33.92 -12.69 2.02
N PRO A 177 33.82 -13.95 2.47
CA PRO A 177 34.07 -14.29 3.87
C PRO A 177 35.56 -14.14 4.21
N PRO A 178 35.92 -13.72 5.44
CA PRO A 178 37.32 -13.68 5.86
C PRO A 178 37.89 -15.09 6.00
N ALA A 179 39.13 -15.27 5.56
CA ALA A 179 39.87 -16.51 5.70
C ALA A 179 40.11 -16.84 7.18
N VAL A 180 39.55 -17.94 7.65
CA VAL A 180 39.81 -18.49 8.99
C VAL A 180 41.05 -19.39 8.88
N SER A 181 42.19 -18.91 9.37
CA SER A 181 43.43 -19.69 9.43
C SER A 181 43.49 -20.54 10.70
N GLY A 182 43.14 -21.82 10.56
CA GLY A 182 43.81 -22.97 11.15
C GLY A 182 43.93 -23.09 12.68
N CYS A 183 43.00 -23.83 13.29
CA CYS A 183 43.25 -24.56 14.54
C CYS A 183 44.38 -25.58 14.35
N ARG A 184 45.42 -25.51 15.18
CA ARG A 184 46.50 -26.50 15.24
C ARG A 184 46.11 -27.61 16.21
N ALA A 185 45.78 -28.78 15.68
CA ALA A 185 45.59 -30.00 16.47
C ALA A 185 46.92 -30.76 16.64
N VAL A 186 47.08 -31.29 17.83
CA VAL A 186 48.21 -32.03 18.41
C VAL A 186 48.47 -33.35 17.67
N SER A 187 49.73 -33.77 17.59
CA SER A 187 50.08 -35.19 17.48
C SER A 187 51.35 -35.46 18.28
N GLY A 188 51.20 -36.30 19.29
CA GLY A 188 52.28 -36.81 20.14
C GLY A 188 53.19 -37.78 19.40
N SER A 189 54.40 -37.93 19.93
CA SER A 189 55.31 -39.00 19.55
C SER A 189 55.81 -39.71 20.81
N SER A 190 56.15 -40.97 20.61
CA SER A 190 56.12 -42.10 21.54
C SER A 190 57.34 -42.25 22.45
N VAL A 191 57.07 -42.99 23.53
CA VAL A 191 57.94 -43.76 24.44
C VAL A 191 59.10 -44.49 23.74
N ALA A 192 60.28 -44.50 24.37
CA ALA A 192 61.23 -45.62 24.40
C ALA A 192 62.14 -45.53 25.64
N ASP A 193 62.34 -46.69 26.28
CA ASP A 193 63.05 -46.98 27.54
C ASP A 193 64.57 -46.77 27.53
N GLN A 194 65.13 -46.31 28.67
CA GLN A 194 66.09 -47.01 29.55
C GLN A 194 66.71 -46.07 30.58
#